data_AF-A0A4Q4KQB1-F1
#
_entry.id   AF-A0A4Q4KQB1-F1
#
_cell.length_a   1.000
_cell.length_b   1.000
_cell.length_c   1.000
_cell.angle_alpha   90.00
_cell.angle_beta   90.00
_cell.angle_gamma   90.00
#
_symmetry.space_group_name_H-M   'P 1'
#
loop_
_entity.id
_entity.type
_entity.pdbx_description
1 polymer ?
#
loop_
_entity_poly.entity_id
_entity_poly.type
_entity_poly.pdbx_seq_one_letter_code
_entity_poly.pdbx_strand_id
1 'polypeptide(L)'
;MKWYFVIVAAFGLVITSCKNDNKKELLSEIDKMEHTLDSLETITNDTIRYDPSEIIASVRATILNVKKHYIADTIDYRLANQMNSYKEIRKVISKNSGNLAKAKQTIPEVQQKLDDLKHDIENGVNDRDKYQEFINFEKSKIHEIEEVLKYYIQTTDKYYTRYDSLHPIIKNLGDSLVKISND
;
A
#
# COMPACT_ATOMS: atom_id res chain seq x y z
N MET A 1 -37.82 -56.69 15.36
CA MET A 1 -36.45 -56.70 14.78
C MET A 1 -36.27 -55.81 13.53
N LYS A 2 -37.32 -55.44 12.77
CA LYS A 2 -37.16 -54.62 11.55
C LYS A 2 -36.98 -53.11 11.79
N TRP A 3 -37.30 -52.58 12.97
CA TRP A 3 -37.25 -51.12 13.22
C TRP A 3 -35.87 -50.60 13.65
N TYR A 4 -35.02 -51.45 14.25
CA TYR A 4 -33.66 -51.08 14.66
C TYR A 4 -32.76 -50.75 13.47
N PHE A 5 -32.97 -51.40 12.32
CA PHE A 5 -32.23 -51.09 11.09
C PHE A 5 -32.54 -49.69 10.52
N VAL A 6 -33.75 -49.16 10.75
CA VAL A 6 -34.14 -47.83 10.26
C VAL A 6 -33.51 -46.72 11.12
N ILE A 7 -33.38 -46.95 12.43
CA ILE A 7 -32.81 -45.97 13.37
C ILE A 7 -31.29 -45.83 13.17
N VAL A 8 -30.59 -46.93 12.89
CA VAL A 8 -29.14 -46.90 12.60
C VAL A 8 -28.85 -46.23 11.25
N ALA A 9 -29.72 -46.39 10.24
CA ALA A 9 -29.59 -45.71 8.96
C ALA A 9 -29.87 -44.19 9.05
N ALA A 10 -30.77 -43.75 9.93
CA ALA A 10 -31.07 -42.34 10.15
C ALA A 10 -29.95 -41.59 10.91
N PHE A 11 -29.19 -42.27 11.76
CA PHE A 11 -28.11 -41.65 12.53
C PHE A 11 -26.82 -41.41 11.72
N GLY A 12 -26.62 -42.13 10.61
CA GLY A 12 -25.47 -41.95 9.70
C GLY A 12 -25.50 -40.67 8.85
N LEU A 13 -26.68 -40.04 8.70
CA LEU A 13 -26.85 -38.85 7.85
C LEU A 13 -26.48 -37.52 8.52
N VAL A 14 -26.26 -37.50 9.84
CA VAL A 14 -26.02 -36.24 10.58
C VAL A 14 -24.54 -35.81 10.50
N ILE A 15 -23.62 -36.75 10.30
CA ILE A 15 -22.16 -36.49 10.29
C ILE A 15 -21.62 -35.94 8.96
N THR A 16 -22.41 -35.92 7.88
CA THR A 16 -21.99 -35.33 6.61
C THR A 16 -22.27 -33.83 6.50
N SER A 17 -23.16 -33.27 7.34
CA SER A 17 -23.52 -31.84 7.26
C SER A 17 -22.39 -30.92 7.73
N CYS A 18 -21.72 -31.24 8.85
CA CYS A 18 -20.67 -30.38 9.41
C CYS A 18 -19.45 -30.18 8.50
N LYS A 19 -19.14 -31.14 7.62
CA LYS A 19 -18.02 -31.00 6.66
C LYS A 19 -18.32 -30.00 5.55
N ASN A 20 -19.58 -29.85 5.16
CA ASN A 20 -19.98 -28.91 4.13
C ASN A 20 -20.02 -27.46 4.65
N ASP A 21 -20.42 -27.28 5.91
CA ASP A 21 -20.51 -25.96 6.53
C ASP A 21 -19.11 -25.32 6.68
N ASN A 22 -18.11 -26.07 7.14
CA ASN A 22 -16.73 -25.58 7.27
C ASN A 22 -16.11 -25.17 5.93
N LYS A 23 -16.31 -25.98 4.87
CA LYS A 23 -15.85 -25.64 3.52
C LYS A 23 -16.44 -24.31 3.04
N LYS A 24 -17.75 -24.12 3.24
CA LYS A 24 -18.45 -22.89 2.84
C LYS A 24 -17.93 -21.67 3.60
N GLU A 25 -17.62 -21.82 4.87
CA GLU A 25 -17.03 -20.75 5.69
C GLU A 25 -15.65 -20.34 5.15
N LEU A 26 -14.75 -21.29 4.93
CA LEU A 26 -13.41 -21.06 4.38
C LEU A 26 -13.47 -20.34 3.02
N LEU A 27 -14.33 -20.78 2.11
CA LEU A 27 -14.51 -20.13 0.80
C LEU A 27 -15.07 -18.71 0.94
N SER A 28 -16.00 -18.49 1.87
CA SER A 28 -16.50 -17.14 2.14
C SER A 28 -15.44 -16.22 2.73
N GLU A 29 -14.47 -16.73 3.48
CA GLU A 29 -13.32 -15.93 3.94
C GLU A 29 -12.42 -15.54 2.76
N ILE A 30 -12.18 -16.47 1.82
CA ILE A 30 -11.41 -16.20 0.61
C ILE A 30 -12.07 -15.13 -0.25
N ASP A 31 -13.38 -15.23 -0.51
CA ASP A 31 -14.09 -14.23 -1.31
C ASP A 31 -13.99 -12.81 -0.69
N LYS A 32 -14.03 -12.70 0.64
CA LYS A 32 -13.82 -11.41 1.33
C LYS A 32 -12.40 -10.88 1.15
N MET A 33 -11.41 -11.77 1.20
CA MET A 33 -10.01 -11.42 1.01
C MET A 33 -9.74 -10.98 -0.43
N GLU A 34 -10.31 -11.67 -1.43
CA GLU A 34 -10.26 -11.28 -2.85
C GLU A 34 -10.83 -9.85 -3.02
N HIS A 35 -12.02 -9.58 -2.48
CA HIS A 35 -12.62 -8.24 -2.54
C HIS A 35 -11.77 -7.16 -1.84
N THR A 36 -11.08 -7.52 -0.76
CA THR A 36 -10.16 -6.60 -0.08
C THR A 36 -8.97 -6.29 -0.98
N LEU A 37 -8.38 -7.30 -1.63
CA LEU A 37 -7.28 -7.12 -2.56
C LEU A 37 -7.68 -6.27 -3.77
N ASP A 38 -8.87 -6.47 -4.35
CA ASP A 38 -9.38 -5.65 -5.46
C ASP A 38 -9.51 -4.17 -5.06
N SER A 39 -9.98 -3.92 -3.83
CA SER A 39 -10.07 -2.57 -3.28
C SER A 39 -8.68 -1.96 -3.09
N LEU A 40 -7.73 -2.71 -2.54
CA LEU A 40 -6.34 -2.27 -2.36
C LEU A 40 -5.66 -2.00 -3.71
N GLU A 41 -5.90 -2.84 -4.71
CA GLU A 41 -5.38 -2.66 -6.07
C GLU A 41 -5.87 -1.34 -6.68
N THR A 42 -7.18 -1.09 -6.59
CA THR A 42 -7.79 0.17 -7.02
C THR A 42 -7.14 1.37 -6.32
N ILE A 43 -6.97 1.30 -5.00
CA ILE A 43 -6.29 2.34 -4.22
C ILE A 43 -4.86 2.56 -4.75
N THR A 44 -4.10 1.52 -5.07
CA THR A 44 -2.72 1.68 -5.59
C THR A 44 -2.66 2.38 -6.95
N ASN A 45 -3.73 2.30 -7.74
CA ASN A 45 -3.81 2.93 -9.06
C ASN A 45 -4.29 4.38 -8.97
N ASP A 46 -5.15 4.71 -8.01
CA ASP A 46 -5.82 6.02 -7.94
C ASP A 46 -5.21 7.01 -6.93
N THR A 47 -4.29 6.57 -6.05
CA THR A 47 -3.76 7.41 -4.95
C THR A 47 -2.69 8.44 -5.35
N ILE A 48 -2.32 8.51 -6.64
CA ILE A 48 -1.22 9.38 -7.09
C ILE A 48 -1.75 10.77 -7.46
N ARG A 49 -1.66 11.73 -6.51
CA ARG A 49 -1.96 13.15 -6.77
C ARG A 49 -0.93 13.84 -7.68
N TYR A 50 0.35 13.51 -7.47
CA TYR A 50 1.48 13.98 -8.27
C TYR A 50 2.35 12.79 -8.62
N ASP A 51 2.98 12.81 -9.80
CA ASP A 51 4.07 11.89 -10.08
C ASP A 51 5.24 12.17 -9.11
N PRO A 52 5.64 11.20 -8.26
CA PRO A 52 6.77 11.36 -7.35
C PRO A 52 8.05 11.82 -8.05
N SER A 53 8.29 11.36 -9.29
CA SER A 53 9.50 11.67 -10.06
C SER A 53 9.55 13.13 -10.48
N GLU A 54 8.40 13.72 -10.84
CA GLU A 54 8.28 15.13 -11.19
C GLU A 54 8.56 16.02 -9.99
N ILE A 55 7.99 15.71 -8.82
CA ILE A 55 8.25 16.43 -7.57
C ILE A 55 9.73 16.35 -7.20
N ILE A 56 10.32 15.16 -7.31
CA ILE A 56 11.74 14.95 -7.01
C ILE A 56 12.63 15.79 -7.92
N ALA A 57 12.32 15.82 -9.22
CA ALA A 57 13.05 16.59 -10.22
C ALA A 57 12.90 18.10 -9.99
N SER A 58 11.68 18.59 -9.75
CA SER A 58 11.39 20.00 -9.53
C SER A 58 12.07 20.52 -8.25
N VAL A 59 11.98 19.78 -7.14
CA VAL A 59 12.65 20.12 -5.88
C VAL A 59 14.17 20.20 -6.08
N ARG A 60 14.75 19.23 -6.78
CA ARG A 60 16.19 19.20 -7.09
C ARG A 60 16.61 20.41 -7.93
N ALA A 61 15.89 20.71 -8.99
CA ALA A 61 16.19 21.82 -9.88
C ALA A 61 16.11 23.16 -9.13
N THR A 62 15.05 23.38 -8.34
CA THR A 62 14.88 24.60 -7.54
C THR A 62 16.00 24.75 -6.50
N ILE A 63 16.39 23.69 -5.80
CA ILE A 63 17.51 23.74 -4.84
C ILE A 63 18.81 24.10 -5.54
N LEU A 64 19.08 23.54 -6.72
CA LEU A 64 20.28 23.87 -7.49
C LEU A 64 20.27 25.33 -7.94
N ASN A 65 19.12 25.85 -8.37
CA ASN A 65 18.98 27.24 -8.76
C ASN A 65 19.30 28.20 -7.59
N VAL A 66 18.70 27.97 -6.42
CA VAL A 66 18.99 28.77 -5.21
C VAL A 66 20.46 28.64 -4.83
N LYS A 67 21.02 27.43 -4.79
CA LYS A 67 22.42 27.20 -4.42
C LYS A 67 23.40 27.94 -5.33
N LYS A 68 23.09 28.05 -6.63
CA LYS A 68 23.96 28.69 -7.61
C LYS A 68 24.00 30.22 -7.45
N HIS A 69 22.87 30.84 -7.09
CA HIS A 69 22.73 32.30 -7.11
C HIS A 69 22.61 32.95 -5.73
N TYR A 70 22.43 32.17 -4.66
CA TYR A 70 22.40 32.69 -3.30
C TYR A 70 23.82 32.90 -2.77
N ILE A 71 24.27 34.15 -2.80
CA ILE A 71 25.54 34.60 -2.21
C ILE A 71 25.18 35.48 -1.02
N ALA A 72 25.51 35.04 0.20
CA ALA A 72 25.19 35.76 1.41
C ALA A 72 26.32 35.65 2.43
N ASP A 73 26.68 36.78 3.04
CA ASP A 73 27.70 36.86 4.10
C ASP A 73 27.15 36.47 5.47
N THR A 74 25.82 36.34 5.60
CA THR A 74 25.12 35.90 6.82
C THR A 74 24.00 34.91 6.49
N ILE A 75 23.70 34.01 7.43
CA ILE A 75 22.66 33.00 7.26
C ILE A 75 21.34 33.52 7.83
N ASP A 76 20.31 33.65 6.99
CA ASP A 76 18.92 33.77 7.45
C ASP A 76 18.45 32.40 7.97
N TYR A 77 18.25 32.29 9.28
CA TYR A 77 17.85 31.05 9.93
C TYR A 77 16.47 30.53 9.46
N ARG A 78 15.53 31.45 9.19
CA ARG A 78 14.19 31.09 8.69
C ARG A 78 14.32 30.49 7.29
N LEU A 79 15.10 31.11 6.42
CA LEU A 79 15.38 30.58 5.09
C LEU A 79 16.10 29.23 5.16
N ALA A 80 17.09 29.09 6.04
CA ALA A 80 17.80 27.84 6.25
C ALA A 80 16.85 26.70 6.65
N ASN A 81 15.93 26.97 7.58
CA ASN A 81 14.92 26.00 8.01
C ASN A 81 13.92 25.64 6.89
N GLN A 82 13.49 26.62 6.09
CA GLN A 82 12.64 26.37 4.93
C GLN A 82 13.37 25.51 3.89
N MET A 83 14.63 25.81 3.57
CA MET A 83 15.44 25.03 2.65
C MET A 83 15.68 23.60 3.15
N ASN A 84 15.88 23.41 4.45
CA ASN A 84 16.02 22.08 5.03
C ASN A 84 14.71 21.28 4.91
N SER A 85 13.58 21.90 5.28
CA SER A 85 12.25 21.30 5.14
C SER A 85 11.92 20.96 3.68
N TYR A 86 12.34 21.81 2.74
CA TYR A 86 12.15 21.63 1.31
C TYR A 86 13.01 20.49 0.74
N LYS A 87 14.26 20.35 1.21
CA LYS A 87 15.13 19.20 0.87
C LYS A 87 14.54 17.86 1.30
N GLU A 88 13.93 17.81 2.49
CA GLU A 88 13.35 16.58 3.02
C GLU A 88 12.18 16.07 2.16
N ILE A 89 11.45 16.94 1.44
CA ILE A 89 10.37 16.54 0.52
C ILE A 89 10.86 15.49 -0.47
N ARG A 90 11.94 15.80 -1.21
CA ARG A 90 12.52 14.88 -2.19
C ARG A 90 12.92 13.55 -1.56
N LYS A 91 13.58 13.61 -0.40
CA LYS A 91 14.13 12.44 0.27
C LYS A 91 13.03 11.51 0.76
N VAL A 92 11.96 12.06 1.35
CA VAL A 92 10.87 11.24 1.87
C VAL A 92 10.00 10.69 0.75
N ILE A 93 9.64 11.50 -0.24
CA ILE A 93 8.88 11.02 -1.41
C ILE A 93 9.63 9.90 -2.13
N SER A 94 10.94 10.05 -2.35
CA SER A 94 11.77 9.03 -3.00
C SER A 94 11.87 7.73 -2.21
N LYS A 95 11.89 7.79 -0.87
CA LYS A 95 11.92 6.57 -0.04
C LYS A 95 10.55 5.92 0.00
N ASN A 96 9.49 6.73 0.05
CA ASN A 96 8.13 6.26 0.22
C ASN A 96 7.57 5.65 -1.07
N SER A 97 8.03 6.06 -2.26
CA SER A 97 7.60 5.45 -3.53
C SER A 97 7.85 3.94 -3.60
N GLY A 98 8.87 3.44 -2.90
CA GLY A 98 9.13 2.00 -2.78
C GLY A 98 8.00 1.23 -2.09
N ASN A 99 7.25 1.87 -1.18
CA ASN A 99 6.11 1.24 -0.51
C ASN A 99 4.95 0.98 -1.47
N LEU A 100 4.64 1.95 -2.35
CA LEU A 100 3.63 1.75 -3.38
C LEU A 100 4.04 0.65 -4.37
N ALA A 101 5.30 0.65 -4.81
CA ALA A 101 5.82 -0.38 -5.71
C ALA A 101 5.73 -1.78 -5.06
N LYS A 102 6.08 -1.90 -3.78
CA LYS A 102 5.94 -3.13 -3.02
C LYS A 102 4.48 -3.60 -2.97
N ALA A 103 3.54 -2.71 -2.65
CA ALA A 103 2.13 -3.06 -2.62
C ALA A 103 1.61 -3.55 -3.99
N LYS A 104 1.95 -2.84 -5.08
CA LYS A 104 1.59 -3.24 -6.45
C LYS A 104 2.16 -4.60 -6.86
N GLN A 105 3.29 -4.99 -6.31
CA GLN A 105 3.88 -6.30 -6.56
C GLN A 105 3.22 -7.39 -5.69
N THR A 106 3.02 -7.13 -4.40
CA THR A 106 2.54 -8.16 -3.46
C THR A 106 1.05 -8.48 -3.62
N ILE A 107 0.21 -7.53 -4.06
CA ILE A 107 -1.22 -7.78 -4.30
C ILE A 107 -1.46 -8.96 -5.28
N PRO A 108 -0.90 -8.97 -6.50
CA PRO A 108 -1.11 -10.08 -7.44
C PRO A 108 -0.49 -11.39 -6.96
N GLU A 109 0.59 -11.33 -6.17
CA GLU A 109 1.18 -12.53 -5.56
C GLU A 109 0.20 -13.19 -4.57
N VAL A 110 -0.46 -12.39 -3.73
CA VAL A 110 -1.45 -12.87 -2.75
C VAL A 110 -2.74 -13.31 -3.45
N GLN A 111 -3.22 -12.58 -4.48
CA GLN A 111 -4.37 -13.01 -5.28
C GLN A 111 -4.17 -14.42 -5.85
N GLN A 112 -3.00 -14.68 -6.45
CA GLN A 112 -2.68 -16.02 -6.96
C GLN A 112 -2.66 -17.08 -5.85
N LYS A 113 -2.17 -16.74 -4.65
CA LYS A 113 -2.16 -17.67 -3.51
C LYS A 113 -3.56 -17.99 -3.01
N LEU A 114 -4.46 -17.02 -3.04
CA LEU A 114 -5.88 -17.23 -2.72
C LEU A 114 -6.55 -18.11 -3.77
N ASP A 115 -6.27 -17.91 -5.06
CA ASP A 115 -6.79 -18.77 -6.14
C ASP A 115 -6.35 -20.22 -5.96
N ASP A 116 -5.06 -20.43 -5.67
CA ASP A 116 -4.50 -21.76 -5.38
C ASP A 116 -5.22 -22.40 -4.17
N LEU A 117 -5.39 -21.65 -3.08
CA LEU A 117 -6.02 -22.12 -1.85
C LEU A 117 -7.51 -22.41 -2.05
N LYS A 118 -8.21 -21.59 -2.84
CA LYS A 118 -9.61 -21.78 -3.21
C LYS A 118 -9.78 -23.08 -3.97
N HIS A 119 -8.95 -23.32 -4.98
CA HIS A 119 -8.91 -24.57 -5.73
C HIS A 119 -8.68 -25.78 -4.81
N ASP A 120 -7.74 -25.67 -3.87
CA ASP A 120 -7.44 -26.74 -2.93
C ASP A 120 -8.64 -27.08 -2.03
N ILE A 121 -9.30 -26.07 -1.46
CA ILE A 121 -10.48 -26.22 -0.61
C ILE A 121 -11.67 -26.79 -1.41
N GLU A 122 -11.85 -26.33 -2.65
CA GLU A 122 -12.90 -26.81 -3.54
C GLU A 122 -12.77 -28.30 -3.84
N ASN A 123 -11.55 -28.74 -4.18
CA ASN A 123 -11.25 -30.12 -4.53
C ASN A 123 -10.93 -31.00 -3.33
N GLY A 124 -10.73 -30.41 -2.15
CA GLY A 124 -10.43 -31.14 -0.93
C GLY A 124 -9.06 -31.80 -0.94
N VAL A 125 -8.10 -31.22 -1.65
CA VAL A 125 -6.72 -31.71 -1.81
C VAL A 125 -5.81 -31.02 -0.78
N ASN A 126 -4.60 -31.56 -0.56
CA ASN A 126 -3.68 -31.10 0.49
C ASN A 126 -4.21 -31.29 1.93
N ASP A 127 -3.56 -30.64 2.89
CA ASP A 127 -3.76 -30.82 4.32
C ASP A 127 -4.97 -30.01 4.81
N ARG A 128 -6.16 -30.64 4.76
CA ARG A 128 -7.45 -29.99 5.08
C ARG A 128 -7.51 -29.42 6.50
N ASP A 129 -6.76 -30.00 7.43
CA ASP A 129 -6.70 -29.55 8.81
C ASP A 129 -5.91 -28.23 8.94
N LYS A 130 -5.15 -27.85 7.91
CA LYS A 130 -4.35 -26.60 7.84
C LYS A 130 -4.97 -25.49 7.01
N TYR A 131 -6.12 -25.70 6.36
CA TYR A 131 -6.72 -24.63 5.55
C TYR A 131 -6.94 -23.34 6.33
N GLN A 132 -7.37 -23.41 7.59
CA GLN A 132 -7.53 -22.22 8.42
C GLN A 132 -6.18 -21.54 8.71
N GLU A 133 -5.09 -22.29 8.86
CA GLU A 133 -3.75 -21.74 9.03
C GLU A 133 -3.30 -20.99 7.78
N PHE A 134 -3.52 -21.57 6.60
CA PHE A 134 -3.24 -20.91 5.33
C PHE A 134 -4.06 -19.64 5.13
N ILE A 135 -5.36 -19.67 5.44
CA ILE A 135 -6.19 -18.45 5.41
C ILE A 135 -5.65 -17.39 6.37
N ASN A 136 -5.28 -17.76 7.60
CA ASN A 136 -4.75 -16.81 8.57
C ASN A 136 -3.40 -16.22 8.10
N PHE A 137 -2.58 -17.01 7.43
CA PHE A 137 -1.33 -16.55 6.83
C PHE A 137 -1.62 -15.51 5.74
N GLU A 138 -2.52 -15.79 4.80
CA GLU A 138 -2.86 -14.83 3.74
C GLU A 138 -3.57 -13.57 4.27
N LYS A 139 -4.43 -13.71 5.30
CA LYS A 139 -4.99 -12.56 6.03
C LYS A 139 -3.90 -11.64 6.59
N SER A 140 -2.83 -12.22 7.17
CA SER A 140 -1.72 -11.43 7.69
C SER A 140 -0.98 -10.68 6.59
N LYS A 141 -0.86 -11.27 5.39
CA LYS A 141 -0.24 -10.64 4.23
C LYS A 141 -1.07 -9.49 3.70
N ILE A 142 -2.39 -9.65 3.62
CA ILE A 142 -3.31 -8.56 3.27
C ILE A 142 -3.16 -7.40 4.26
N HIS A 143 -3.12 -7.69 5.56
CA HIS A 143 -2.95 -6.67 6.58
C HIS A 143 -1.59 -5.92 6.46
N GLU A 144 -0.51 -6.63 6.13
CA GLU A 144 0.79 -6.01 5.84
C GLU A 144 0.69 -5.03 4.63
N ILE A 145 -0.05 -5.40 3.58
CA ILE A 145 -0.28 -4.54 2.40
C ILE A 145 -1.06 -3.28 2.82
N GLU A 146 -2.12 -3.43 3.62
CA GLU A 146 -2.94 -2.32 4.12
C GLU A 146 -2.09 -1.29 4.87
N GLU A 147 -1.26 -1.74 5.82
CA GLU A 147 -0.44 -0.85 6.63
C GLU A 147 0.65 -0.16 5.79
N VAL A 148 1.25 -0.87 4.82
CA VAL A 148 2.21 -0.28 3.87
C VAL A 148 1.54 0.80 3.01
N LEU A 149 0.34 0.56 2.49
CA LEU A 149 -0.39 1.52 1.67
C LEU A 149 -0.86 2.72 2.48
N LYS A 150 -1.38 2.50 3.68
CA LYS A 150 -1.78 3.56 4.60
C LYS A 150 -0.59 4.46 4.94
N TYR A 151 0.56 3.89 5.26
CA TYR A 151 1.79 4.65 5.49
C TYR A 151 2.20 5.44 4.24
N TYR A 152 2.11 4.81 3.06
CA TYR A 152 2.40 5.47 1.79
C TYR A 152 1.53 6.71 1.61
N ILE A 153 0.20 6.56 1.68
CA ILE A 153 -0.79 7.63 1.45
C ILE A 153 -0.62 8.77 2.44
N GLN A 154 -0.53 8.47 3.74
CA GLN A 154 -0.39 9.50 4.77
C GLN A 154 0.92 10.28 4.62
N THR A 155 1.99 9.58 4.25
CA THR A 155 3.30 10.21 4.06
C THR A 155 3.33 11.05 2.79
N THR A 156 2.81 10.56 1.66
CA THR A 156 2.76 11.35 0.42
C THR A 156 1.89 12.58 0.59
N ASP A 157 0.69 12.46 1.15
CA ASP A 157 -0.22 13.59 1.36
C ASP A 157 0.43 14.72 2.19
N LYS A 158 1.07 14.35 3.31
CA LYS A 158 1.82 15.29 4.15
C LYS A 158 2.91 16.04 3.38
N TYR A 159 3.67 15.34 2.55
CA TYR A 159 4.80 15.94 1.83
C TYR A 159 4.39 16.63 0.54
N TYR A 160 3.28 16.25 -0.07
CA TYR A 160 2.63 16.97 -1.17
C TYR A 160 2.07 18.31 -0.68
N THR A 161 1.36 18.32 0.45
CA THR A 161 0.92 19.58 1.08
C THR A 161 2.10 20.49 1.43
N ARG A 162 3.20 19.91 1.92
CA ARG A 162 4.43 20.68 2.18
C ARG A 162 5.07 21.20 0.89
N TYR A 163 5.04 20.42 -0.18
CA TYR A 163 5.49 20.86 -1.49
C TYR A 163 4.67 22.02 -2.01
N ASP A 164 3.35 21.94 -1.98
CA ASP A 164 2.45 23.01 -2.42
C ASP A 164 2.72 24.33 -1.68
N SER A 165 3.03 24.24 -0.39
CA SER A 165 3.36 25.41 0.44
C SER A 165 4.74 25.99 0.16
N LEU A 166 5.78 25.15 0.06
CA LEU A 166 7.17 25.61 0.00
C LEU A 166 7.69 25.82 -1.42
N HIS A 167 7.24 25.04 -2.40
CA HIS A 167 7.75 25.08 -3.77
C HIS A 167 7.63 26.47 -4.40
N PRO A 168 6.47 27.16 -4.34
CA PRO A 168 6.34 28.50 -4.92
C PRO A 168 7.28 29.51 -4.24
N ILE A 169 7.43 29.44 -2.92
CA ILE A 169 8.27 30.36 -2.14
C ILE A 169 9.74 30.21 -2.53
N ILE A 170 10.25 28.97 -2.51
CA ILE A 170 11.67 28.71 -2.79
C ILE A 170 11.98 28.89 -4.28
N LYS A 171 11.04 28.53 -5.17
CA LYS A 171 11.18 28.79 -6.61
C LYS A 171 11.28 30.29 -6.89
N ASN A 172 10.37 31.10 -6.33
CA ASN A 172 10.40 32.55 -6.50
C ASN A 172 11.68 33.18 -5.95
N LEU A 173 12.18 32.68 -4.80
CA LEU A 173 13.49 33.11 -4.30
C LEU A 173 14.60 32.83 -5.32
N GLY A 174 14.68 31.60 -5.84
CA GLY A 174 15.67 31.23 -6.84
C GLY A 174 15.59 32.11 -8.10
N ASP A 175 14.38 32.34 -8.60
CA ASP A 175 14.14 33.14 -9.81
C ASP A 175 14.52 34.62 -9.59
N SER A 176 14.27 35.18 -8.40
CA SER A 176 14.67 36.55 -8.05
C SER A 176 16.19 36.71 -7.95
N LEU A 177 16.91 35.70 -7.45
CA LEU A 177 18.37 35.74 -7.36
C LEU A 177 19.03 35.75 -8.74
N VAL A 178 18.46 35.03 -9.71
CA VAL A 178 18.94 35.04 -11.10
C VAL A 178 18.82 36.43 -11.73
N LYS A 179 17.70 37.12 -11.50
CA LYS A 179 17.49 38.48 -12.05
C LYS A 179 18.55 39.44 -11.54
N ILE A 180 18.80 39.45 -10.23
CA ILE A 180 19.83 40.29 -9.60
C ILE A 180 21.23 39.99 -10.15
N SER A 181 21.53 38.73 -10.48
CA SER A 181 22.85 38.36 -11.01
C SER A 181 23.09 38.76 -12.48
N ASN A 182 22.04 39.16 -13.21
CA ASN A 182 22.13 39.56 -14.63
C ASN A 182 22.05 41.07 -14.83
N ASP A 183 21.85 41.85 -13.77
CA ASP A 183 21.91 43.32 -13.73
C ASP A 183 23.29 43.79 -13.22
#